data_AF-J4UGJ3-F1
#
_entry.id   AF-J4UGJ3-F1
#
_cell.length_a   1.000
_cell.length_b   1.000
_cell.length_c   1.000
_cell.angle_alpha   90.00
_cell.angle_beta   90.00
_cell.angle_gamma   90.00
#
_symmetry.space_group_name_H-M   'P 1'
#
loop_
_entity.id
_entity.type
_entity.pdbx_description
1 polymer ?
#
loop_
_entity_poly.entity_id
_entity_poly.type
_entity_poly.pdbx_seq_one_letter_code
_entity_poly.pdbx_strand_id
1 'polypeptide(L)'
;MKNNFCKFLIVPLLFSLLTVQGFAANEKGGNTNQMTAEEINSKYNQILLDNQKTINKYDWQDGASKYDNKKKTMRPVALYDITGDKIPELFFMSADTDYASSLFIYTYKDNKVAKMTFDKAVQQYGSSRNAILQDILVSAGTTYAVYTNKEKNRLIIYDSNGGVDVLWYNFTIYKIEKGALKFERKVVKTIDWEASKTTYKINEKAVNATTGKKEFEKLFKDIDKMIMYSTNRDNFSKLGFKFTKAQDMRMTLAEAKKSLTTKKSVSPKKSVTASNKNSDKLNKSADTQDVAKLLQNKKFFNQAGPRDIVNMEIKKDLSFSGVNNAHHMDSKIVLSYEYQSNFKGKFEIAEKIDDYTYNLKLVDFKIVNPKEIPKEYRNNKDTKFEYVDEVSGIKKGDKFKLYLPGRTKSDLEPALYGPMGLGSDNGTSSSKTIEKTTIHNTTQNFYFIGE
;
A
#
# COMPACT_ATOMS: atom_id res chain seq x y z
N MET A 1 1.32 -73.00 32.28
CA MET A 1 0.25 -71.96 32.27
C MET A 1 0.51 -71.04 31.08
N LYS A 2 -0.47 -70.95 30.17
CA LYS A 2 -0.87 -69.87 29.23
C LYS A 2 0.22 -68.88 28.74
N ASN A 3 0.34 -68.48 27.48
CA ASN A 3 -0.32 -68.74 26.20
C ASN A 3 0.44 -67.88 25.16
N ASN A 4 0.63 -68.41 23.94
CA ASN A 4 0.40 -67.74 22.63
C ASN A 4 1.20 -66.46 22.27
N PHE A 5 1.67 -66.19 21.05
CA PHE A 5 1.49 -66.80 19.72
C PHE A 5 2.54 -66.26 18.72
N CYS A 6 3.01 -67.15 17.85
CA CYS A 6 3.45 -67.02 16.45
C CYS A 6 4.03 -65.72 15.84
N LYS A 7 5.32 -65.86 15.43
CA LYS A 7 5.89 -65.70 14.08
C LYS A 7 5.10 -64.83 13.06
N PHE A 8 5.72 -63.73 12.63
CA PHE A 8 5.41 -63.08 11.35
C PHE A 8 6.55 -63.24 10.34
N LEU A 9 6.14 -63.71 9.17
CA LEU A 9 6.92 -64.00 7.96
C LEU A 9 7.16 -62.71 7.18
N ILE A 10 8.34 -62.57 6.59
CA ILE A 10 8.71 -61.52 5.63
C ILE A 10 8.06 -61.84 4.28
N VAL A 11 7.38 -60.85 3.68
CA VAL A 11 6.94 -60.89 2.27
C VAL A 11 7.32 -59.56 1.59
N PRO A 12 7.94 -59.58 0.40
CA PRO A 12 8.25 -58.36 -0.35
C PRO A 12 7.02 -57.91 -1.16
N LEU A 13 6.70 -56.61 -1.12
CA LEU A 13 5.69 -56.01 -1.99
C LEU A 13 6.32 -55.53 -3.31
N LEU A 14 5.82 -56.04 -4.43
CA LEU A 14 6.01 -55.48 -5.76
C LEU A 14 4.66 -55.46 -6.51
N PHE A 15 4.41 -54.29 -7.12
CA PHE A 15 3.45 -53.91 -8.15
C PHE A 15 1.92 -53.99 -7.90
N SER A 16 1.28 -52.82 -8.01
CA SER A 16 0.38 -52.57 -9.14
C SER A 16 0.21 -51.06 -9.41
N LEU A 17 0.46 -50.68 -10.66
CA LEU A 17 -0.06 -49.47 -11.28
C LEU A 17 -1.59 -49.63 -11.37
N LEU A 18 -2.35 -48.65 -10.87
CA LEU A 18 -3.77 -48.53 -11.16
C LEU A 18 -3.99 -47.21 -11.90
N THR A 19 -4.13 -47.34 -13.22
CA THR A 19 -4.84 -46.40 -14.07
C THR A 19 -6.31 -46.36 -13.64
N VAL A 20 -6.84 -45.19 -13.32
CA VAL A 20 -8.29 -44.96 -13.28
C VAL A 20 -8.64 -44.01 -14.42
N GLN A 21 -9.32 -44.58 -15.41
CA GLN A 21 -10.09 -43.88 -16.43
C GLN A 21 -11.31 -43.20 -15.78
N GLY A 22 -11.59 -41.99 -16.25
CA GLY A 22 -12.94 -41.49 -16.55
C GLY A 22 -14.00 -41.55 -15.44
N PHE A 23 -14.22 -40.42 -14.77
CA PHE A 23 -15.57 -39.96 -14.48
C PHE A 23 -15.80 -38.66 -15.25
N ALA A 24 -16.46 -38.77 -16.40
CA ALA A 24 -17.15 -37.66 -17.03
C ALA A 24 -18.45 -37.44 -16.27
N ALA A 25 -18.43 -36.54 -15.27
CA ALA A 25 -19.63 -35.93 -14.75
C ALA A 25 -19.83 -34.60 -15.49
N ASN A 26 -20.87 -34.59 -16.31
CA ASN A 26 -21.28 -33.49 -17.16
C ASN A 26 -22.03 -32.46 -16.29
N GLU A 27 -21.31 -31.52 -15.67
CA GLU A 27 -21.93 -30.31 -15.12
C GLU A 27 -21.90 -29.20 -16.18
N LYS A 28 -23.07 -28.95 -16.75
CA LYS A 28 -23.33 -27.79 -17.59
C LYS A 28 -23.34 -26.53 -16.71
N GLY A 29 -22.59 -25.51 -17.15
CA GLY A 29 -22.99 -24.11 -16.96
C GLY A 29 -22.27 -23.34 -15.87
N GLY A 30 -21.01 -22.97 -16.13
CA GLY A 30 -20.30 -21.95 -15.37
C GLY A 30 -19.05 -21.54 -16.13
N ASN A 31 -19.18 -20.74 -17.18
CA ASN A 31 -18.01 -20.18 -17.86
C ASN A 31 -17.44 -19.05 -16.99
N THR A 32 -16.76 -19.40 -15.90
CA THR A 32 -15.93 -18.47 -15.13
C THR A 32 -14.56 -18.46 -15.78
N ASN A 33 -14.32 -17.54 -16.72
CA ASN A 33 -12.98 -17.35 -17.28
C ASN A 33 -12.03 -16.93 -16.16
N GLN A 34 -11.31 -17.89 -15.61
CA GLN A 34 -10.25 -17.68 -14.63
C GLN A 34 -9.10 -16.93 -15.31
N MET A 35 -8.56 -15.89 -14.67
CA MET A 35 -7.47 -15.10 -15.22
C MET A 35 -6.25 -15.98 -15.53
N THR A 36 -5.61 -15.75 -16.68
CA THR A 36 -4.35 -16.41 -17.00
C THR A 36 -3.20 -15.88 -16.15
N ALA A 37 -2.09 -16.62 -16.11
CA ALA A 37 -0.88 -16.16 -15.44
C ALA A 37 -0.37 -14.83 -16.03
N GLU A 38 -0.51 -14.61 -17.34
CA GLU A 38 -0.15 -13.34 -17.97
C GLU A 38 -1.05 -12.19 -17.48
N GLU A 39 -2.36 -12.42 -17.34
CA GLU A 39 -3.30 -11.41 -16.86
C GLU A 39 -3.03 -11.05 -15.40
N ILE A 40 -2.75 -12.05 -14.55
CA ILE A 40 -2.38 -11.83 -13.13
C ILE A 40 -1.08 -11.04 -13.05
N ASN A 41 -0.05 -11.45 -13.80
CA ASN A 41 1.23 -10.74 -13.83
C ASN A 41 1.08 -9.30 -14.34
N SER A 42 0.20 -9.07 -15.32
CA SER A 42 -0.12 -7.73 -15.82
C SER A 42 -0.77 -6.87 -14.74
N LYS A 43 -1.69 -7.42 -13.93
CA LYS A 43 -2.27 -6.70 -12.79
C LYS A 43 -1.23 -6.38 -11.71
N TYR A 44 -0.37 -7.32 -11.36
CA TYR A 44 0.74 -7.06 -10.44
C TYR A 44 1.69 -5.97 -10.96
N ASN A 45 2.02 -6.00 -12.26
CA ASN A 45 2.88 -4.98 -12.85
C ASN A 45 2.21 -3.60 -12.82
N GLN A 46 0.90 -3.52 -13.06
CA GLN A 46 0.14 -2.29 -12.94
C GLN A 46 0.16 -1.75 -11.50
N ILE A 47 -0.06 -2.60 -10.49
CA ILE A 47 0.04 -2.21 -9.08
C ILE A 47 1.42 -1.62 -8.75
N LEU A 48 2.50 -2.23 -9.25
CA LEU A 48 3.86 -1.72 -9.08
C LEU A 48 4.12 -0.41 -9.85
N LEU A 49 3.45 -0.17 -10.98
CA LEU A 49 3.50 1.08 -11.73
C LEU A 49 2.78 2.20 -10.97
N ASP A 50 1.58 1.92 -10.49
CA ASP A 50 0.75 2.88 -9.75
C ASP A 50 1.43 3.32 -8.44
N ASN A 51 2.20 2.42 -7.80
CA ASN A 51 2.94 2.69 -6.58
C ASN A 51 4.43 3.04 -6.81
N GLN A 52 4.89 3.19 -8.06
CA GLN A 52 6.32 3.35 -8.37
C GLN A 52 6.95 4.54 -7.65
N LYS A 53 6.27 5.68 -7.58
CA LYS A 53 6.80 6.90 -6.97
C LYS A 53 7.06 6.69 -5.47
N THR A 54 6.14 6.05 -4.75
CA THR A 54 6.25 5.83 -3.31
C THR A 54 7.15 4.64 -2.95
N ILE A 55 7.22 3.61 -3.82
CA ILE A 55 8.22 2.55 -3.71
C ILE A 55 9.63 3.11 -3.89
N ASN A 56 9.84 4.00 -4.88
CA ASN A 56 11.16 4.62 -5.12
C ASN A 56 11.54 5.64 -4.03
N LYS A 57 10.55 6.26 -3.38
CA LYS A 57 10.76 7.17 -2.24
C LYS A 57 11.26 6.42 -0.99
N TYR A 58 10.94 5.14 -0.87
CA TYR A 58 11.42 4.31 0.23
C TYR A 58 12.91 3.97 0.04
N ASP A 59 13.77 4.82 0.58
CA ASP A 59 15.23 4.78 0.41
C ASP A 59 15.99 4.46 1.70
N TRP A 60 15.28 4.08 2.77
CA TRP A 60 15.84 3.79 4.09
C TRP A 60 15.67 2.34 4.53
N GLN A 61 15.34 1.43 3.62
CA GLN A 61 15.24 -0.01 3.90
C GLN A 61 16.49 -0.55 4.60
N ASP A 62 17.65 0.07 4.41
CA ASP A 62 18.91 -0.37 4.98
C ASP A 62 19.28 0.35 6.30
N GLY A 63 18.31 0.97 6.97
CA GLY A 63 18.41 1.50 8.34
C GLY A 63 19.30 2.74 8.52
N ALA A 64 20.04 3.17 7.49
CA ALA A 64 20.86 4.39 7.51
C ALA A 64 21.14 4.99 6.12
N SER A 65 20.65 4.39 5.02
CA SER A 65 21.01 4.78 3.65
C SER A 65 20.57 6.19 3.24
N LYS A 66 19.63 6.81 3.97
CA LYS A 66 19.27 8.22 3.78
C LYS A 66 20.39 9.18 4.20
N TYR A 67 21.26 8.76 5.13
CA TYR A 67 22.35 9.57 5.70
C TYR A 67 23.75 8.99 5.41
N ASP A 68 23.83 7.80 4.81
CA ASP A 68 25.06 7.19 4.31
C ASP A 68 25.31 7.64 2.85
N ASN A 69 26.51 8.16 2.57
CA ASN A 69 26.92 8.57 1.24
C ASN A 69 27.05 7.39 0.25
N LYS A 70 27.03 6.14 0.75
CA LYS A 70 26.99 4.93 -0.08
C LYS A 70 25.55 4.55 -0.40
N LYS A 71 25.05 4.98 -1.55
CA LYS A 71 23.75 4.53 -2.09
C LYS A 71 23.73 3.00 -2.20
N LYS A 72 22.99 2.34 -1.31
CA LYS A 72 22.69 0.91 -1.42
C LYS A 72 21.48 0.69 -2.32
N THR A 73 21.50 -0.41 -3.06
CA THR A 73 20.39 -0.80 -3.92
C THR A 73 19.24 -1.33 -3.06
N MET A 74 18.16 -0.56 -2.94
CA MET A 74 16.95 -0.97 -2.24
C MET A 74 16.29 -2.15 -2.95
N ARG A 75 15.77 -3.11 -2.18
CA ARG A 75 15.06 -4.29 -2.68
C ARG A 75 13.68 -4.38 -2.01
N PRO A 76 12.76 -3.45 -2.32
CA PRO A 76 11.51 -3.28 -1.59
C PRO A 76 10.37 -4.15 -2.12
N VAL A 77 10.62 -5.06 -3.08
CA VAL A 77 9.58 -5.90 -3.71
C VAL A 77 9.94 -7.38 -3.53
N ALA A 78 8.95 -8.25 -3.43
CA ALA A 78 9.13 -9.70 -3.51
C ALA A 78 7.93 -10.36 -4.21
N LEU A 79 8.17 -11.51 -4.84
CA LEU A 79 7.14 -12.38 -5.41
C LEU A 79 7.33 -13.78 -4.83
N TYR A 80 6.38 -14.25 -4.04
CA TYR A 80 6.48 -15.54 -3.40
C TYR A 80 5.11 -16.13 -3.09
N ASP A 81 4.93 -17.42 -3.36
CA ASP A 81 3.68 -18.14 -3.10
C ASP A 81 3.64 -18.57 -1.63
N ILE A 82 2.77 -17.91 -0.87
CA ILE A 82 2.52 -18.20 0.55
C ILE A 82 1.22 -18.99 0.76
N THR A 83 0.37 -19.11 -0.25
CA THR A 83 -0.92 -19.82 -0.16
C THR A 83 -0.83 -21.28 -0.62
N GLY A 84 0.22 -21.62 -1.38
CA GLY A 84 0.46 -22.94 -1.97
C GLY A 84 -0.33 -23.19 -3.25
N ASP A 85 -0.94 -22.17 -3.85
CA ASP A 85 -1.76 -22.28 -5.06
C ASP A 85 -0.94 -22.19 -6.37
N LYS A 86 0.39 -22.09 -6.25
CA LYS A 86 1.37 -21.92 -7.34
C LYS A 86 1.33 -20.55 -8.02
N ILE A 87 0.56 -19.61 -7.49
CA ILE A 87 0.50 -18.22 -7.94
C ILE A 87 1.18 -17.37 -6.86
N PRO A 88 2.31 -16.71 -7.16
CA PRO A 88 3.00 -15.93 -6.15
C PRO A 88 2.16 -14.73 -5.70
N GLU A 89 2.17 -14.43 -4.41
CA GLU A 89 1.74 -13.15 -3.88
C GLU A 89 2.77 -12.07 -4.22
N LEU A 90 2.27 -10.87 -4.52
CA LEU A 90 3.09 -9.66 -4.68
C LEU A 90 3.23 -8.97 -3.33
N PHE A 91 4.45 -8.82 -2.86
CA PHE A 91 4.77 -8.04 -1.68
C PHE A 91 5.57 -6.79 -2.08
N PHE A 92 5.26 -5.65 -1.47
CA PHE A 92 6.15 -4.49 -1.57
C PHE A 92 6.03 -3.54 -0.37
N MET A 93 7.12 -2.83 -0.10
CA MET A 93 7.15 -1.68 0.80
C MET A 93 6.94 -0.39 0.00
N SER A 94 6.14 0.53 0.54
CA SER A 94 5.88 1.83 -0.07
C SER A 94 5.90 2.93 0.99
N ALA A 95 6.57 4.04 0.71
CA ALA A 95 6.61 5.20 1.60
C ALA A 95 5.20 5.80 1.77
N ASP A 96 4.78 5.97 3.02
CA ASP A 96 3.58 6.70 3.41
C ASP A 96 3.90 8.18 3.69
N THR A 97 5.08 8.42 4.27
CA THR A 97 5.62 9.75 4.58
C THR A 97 7.10 9.81 4.21
N ASP A 98 7.81 10.88 4.57
CA ASP A 98 9.27 10.96 4.44
C ASP A 98 10.04 10.10 5.46
N TYR A 99 9.32 9.48 6.40
CA TYR A 99 9.90 8.78 7.54
C TYR A 99 9.17 7.47 7.90
N ALA A 100 8.14 7.08 7.16
CA ALA A 100 7.38 5.86 7.41
C ALA A 100 6.99 5.20 6.08
N SER A 101 7.08 3.87 6.04
CA SER A 101 6.66 3.05 4.92
C SER A 101 5.85 1.85 5.40
N SER A 102 4.92 1.38 4.57
CA SER A 102 4.02 0.27 4.89
C SER A 102 4.23 -0.92 3.97
N LEU A 103 4.02 -2.11 4.53
CA LEU A 103 3.96 -3.36 3.78
C LEU A 103 2.58 -3.56 3.13
N PHE A 104 2.59 -3.86 1.83
CA PHE A 104 1.43 -4.28 1.06
C PHE A 104 1.65 -5.70 0.51
N ILE A 105 0.59 -6.51 0.56
CA ILE A 105 0.58 -7.88 0.05
C ILE A 105 -0.67 -8.04 -0.82
N TYR A 106 -0.50 -8.47 -2.06
CA TYR A 106 -1.57 -8.75 -3.02
C TYR A 106 -1.55 -10.22 -3.39
N THR A 107 -2.73 -10.84 -3.41
CA THR A 107 -2.96 -12.23 -3.80
C THR A 107 -3.98 -12.29 -4.94
N TYR A 108 -3.98 -13.37 -5.69
CA TYR A 108 -5.02 -13.67 -6.66
C TYR A 108 -6.01 -14.67 -6.08
N LYS A 109 -7.27 -14.27 -5.95
CA LYS A 109 -8.32 -15.11 -5.40
C LYS A 109 -9.66 -14.75 -6.00
N ASP A 110 -10.53 -15.74 -6.17
CA ASP A 110 -11.90 -15.56 -6.69
C ASP A 110 -11.93 -14.75 -8.00
N ASN A 111 -11.00 -15.08 -8.91
CA ASN A 111 -10.82 -14.42 -10.20
C ASN A 111 -10.43 -12.92 -10.13
N LYS A 112 -9.83 -12.49 -9.02
CA LYS A 112 -9.42 -11.10 -8.81
C LYS A 112 -8.08 -11.00 -8.10
N VAL A 113 -7.24 -10.07 -8.55
CA VAL A 113 -6.08 -9.63 -7.78
C VAL A 113 -6.55 -8.61 -6.73
N ALA A 114 -6.30 -8.90 -5.46
CA ALA A 114 -6.74 -8.07 -4.34
C ALA A 114 -5.67 -7.99 -3.25
N LYS A 115 -5.66 -6.87 -2.50
CA LYS A 115 -4.82 -6.73 -1.31
C LYS A 115 -5.30 -7.75 -0.26
N MET A 116 -4.38 -8.51 0.33
CA MET A 116 -4.69 -9.40 1.45
C MET A 116 -5.18 -8.59 2.64
N THR A 117 -6.25 -9.08 3.27
CA THR A 117 -6.77 -8.52 4.52
C THR A 117 -6.06 -9.18 5.71
N PHE A 118 -6.02 -8.46 6.83
CA PHE A 118 -5.53 -8.97 8.10
C PHE A 118 -6.42 -8.45 9.22
N ASP A 119 -6.63 -9.25 10.27
CA ASP A 119 -7.53 -8.94 11.38
C ASP A 119 -6.85 -8.21 12.55
N LYS A 120 -5.51 -8.23 12.61
CA LYS A 120 -4.72 -7.45 13.57
C LYS A 120 -3.45 -6.93 12.91
N ALA A 121 -3.21 -5.62 13.00
CA ALA A 121 -1.96 -5.01 12.55
C ALA A 121 -0.82 -5.25 13.57
N VAL A 122 0.44 -5.18 13.11
CA VAL A 122 1.58 -4.90 14.00
C VAL A 122 1.37 -3.50 14.61
N GLN A 123 1.77 -3.32 15.87
CA GLN A 123 1.50 -2.12 16.65
C GLN A 123 2.05 -0.87 15.93
N GLN A 124 1.16 0.09 15.62
CA GLN A 124 1.45 1.23 14.75
C GLN A 124 1.90 2.44 15.55
N TYR A 125 2.96 3.10 15.09
CA TYR A 125 3.33 4.45 15.53
C TYR A 125 2.95 5.45 14.42
N GLY A 126 1.90 6.22 14.64
CA GLY A 126 1.67 7.51 13.94
C GLY A 126 1.40 7.48 12.43
N SER A 127 0.73 6.48 11.86
CA SER A 127 0.32 6.52 10.44
C SER A 127 -1.04 5.87 10.16
N SER A 128 -1.75 6.47 9.21
CA SER A 128 -3.19 6.39 8.89
C SER A 128 -3.59 5.30 7.89
N ARG A 129 -2.68 4.42 7.52
CA ARG A 129 -2.94 3.35 6.55
C ARG A 129 -2.92 2.03 7.29
N ASN A 130 -4.08 1.42 7.44
CA ASN A 130 -4.27 0.05 7.94
C ASN A 130 -3.26 -0.90 7.25
N ALA A 131 -2.09 -1.04 7.87
CA ALA A 131 -0.91 -1.72 7.35
C ALA A 131 -0.49 -2.80 8.32
N ILE A 132 -0.11 -3.96 7.77
CA ILE A 132 0.26 -5.11 8.57
C ILE A 132 1.64 -4.94 9.22
N LEU A 133 2.52 -4.13 8.63
CA LEU A 133 3.85 -3.79 9.11
C LEU A 133 4.20 -2.37 8.63
N GLN A 134 4.90 -1.61 9.48
CA GLN A 134 5.49 -0.32 9.14
C GLN A 134 6.99 -0.34 9.40
N ASP A 135 7.76 0.27 8.50
CA ASP A 135 9.16 0.61 8.70
C ASP A 135 9.32 2.12 8.84
N ILE A 136 9.68 2.54 10.05
CA ILE A 136 9.79 3.93 10.49
C ILE A 136 11.27 4.30 10.62
N LEU A 137 11.64 5.47 10.12
CA LEU A 137 13.00 6.00 10.10
C LEU A 137 13.37 6.81 11.36
N VAL A 138 12.39 7.29 12.13
CA VAL A 138 12.60 8.10 13.34
C VAL A 138 12.76 7.23 14.58
N SER A 139 13.39 7.76 15.64
CA SER A 139 13.61 7.10 16.94
C SER A 139 14.26 5.70 16.82
N ALA A 140 15.57 5.66 16.55
CA ALA A 140 16.40 4.47 16.29
C ALA A 140 16.01 3.60 15.07
N GLY A 141 14.85 3.87 14.47
CA GLY A 141 14.38 3.21 13.27
C GLY A 141 13.79 1.81 13.54
N THR A 142 13.10 1.26 12.55
CA THR A 142 12.53 -0.09 12.65
C THR A 142 13.44 -1.11 11.96
N THR A 143 13.76 -2.19 12.66
CA THR A 143 14.34 -3.37 12.00
C THR A 143 13.23 -4.40 11.80
N TYR A 144 13.05 -4.93 10.58
CA TYR A 144 11.95 -5.85 10.29
C TYR A 144 12.37 -7.01 9.41
N ALA A 145 11.65 -8.14 9.54
CA ALA A 145 11.69 -9.24 8.61
C ALA A 145 10.31 -9.85 8.42
N VAL A 146 10.03 -10.28 7.19
CA VAL A 146 8.82 -10.97 6.76
C VAL A 146 9.28 -12.29 6.16
N TYR A 147 8.84 -13.40 6.74
CA TYR A 147 9.34 -14.71 6.35
C TYR A 147 8.31 -15.81 6.59
N THR A 148 8.49 -16.93 5.89
CA THR A 148 7.85 -18.20 6.20
C THR A 148 8.81 -19.08 6.99
N ASN A 149 8.28 -19.94 7.84
CA ASN A 149 9.04 -21.02 8.45
C ASN A 149 8.66 -22.37 7.81
N LYS A 150 9.33 -23.45 8.23
CA LYS A 150 9.02 -24.81 7.76
C LYS A 150 7.60 -25.29 8.14
N GLU A 151 6.96 -24.64 9.11
CA GLU A 151 5.56 -24.91 9.44
C GLU A 151 4.66 -24.25 8.38
N LYS A 152 3.93 -25.06 7.62
CA LYS A 152 3.15 -24.57 6.46
C LYS A 152 2.06 -23.57 6.87
N ASN A 153 1.66 -22.73 5.92
CA ASN A 153 0.53 -21.81 6.01
C ASN A 153 0.68 -20.70 7.08
N ARG A 154 1.92 -20.30 7.38
CA ARG A 154 2.19 -19.19 8.29
C ARG A 154 3.07 -18.13 7.64
N LEU A 155 2.66 -16.87 7.86
CA LEU A 155 3.48 -15.70 7.61
C LEU A 155 3.93 -15.15 8.97
N ILE A 156 5.24 -14.97 9.14
CA ILE A 156 5.82 -14.42 10.36
C ILE A 156 6.42 -13.06 10.04
N ILE A 157 6.04 -12.07 10.86
CA ILE A 157 6.57 -10.72 10.81
C ILE A 157 7.35 -10.48 12.10
N TYR A 158 8.63 -10.22 11.95
CA TYR A 158 9.49 -9.69 12.99
C TYR A 158 9.60 -8.17 12.83
N ASP A 159 9.52 -7.46 13.94
CA ASP A 159 9.87 -6.06 14.02
C ASP A 159 10.58 -5.77 15.34
N SER A 160 11.51 -4.82 15.33
CA SER A 160 12.09 -4.28 16.54
C SER A 160 12.20 -2.78 16.43
N ASN A 161 11.93 -2.12 17.54
CA ASN A 161 12.01 -0.68 17.69
C ASN A 161 12.38 -0.36 19.15
N GLY A 162 12.88 0.83 19.43
CA GLY A 162 13.16 1.26 20.79
C GLY A 162 14.18 2.39 20.91
N GLY A 163 14.14 3.06 22.06
CA GLY A 163 15.06 4.15 22.37
C GLY A 163 16.34 3.66 23.03
N VAL A 164 17.11 4.61 23.57
CA VAL A 164 18.30 4.31 24.38
C VAL A 164 17.97 3.53 25.65
N ASP A 165 16.75 3.67 26.17
CA ASP A 165 16.36 3.12 27.48
C ASP A 165 15.64 1.77 27.38
N VAL A 166 14.79 1.60 26.36
CA VAL A 166 13.97 0.40 26.19
C VAL A 166 13.93 -0.05 24.73
N LEU A 167 14.20 -1.35 24.51
CA LEU A 167 14.12 -2.02 23.22
C LEU A 167 12.99 -3.06 23.22
N TRP A 168 12.17 -3.04 22.18
CA TRP A 168 11.12 -4.02 21.92
C TRP A 168 11.48 -4.87 20.71
N TYR A 169 11.31 -6.18 20.85
CA TYR A 169 11.43 -7.15 19.77
C TYR A 169 10.13 -7.94 19.70
N ASN A 170 9.49 -7.91 18.55
CA ASN A 170 8.18 -8.47 18.32
C ASN A 170 8.26 -9.53 17.23
N PHE A 171 7.55 -10.62 17.45
CA PHE A 171 7.13 -11.55 16.41
C PHE A 171 5.62 -11.59 16.38
N THR A 172 5.04 -11.32 15.22
CA THR A 172 3.62 -11.49 14.95
C THR A 172 3.46 -12.60 13.93
N ILE A 173 2.69 -13.62 14.30
CA ILE A 173 2.46 -14.83 13.52
C ILE A 173 1.04 -14.78 12.99
N TYR A 174 0.90 -14.92 11.68
CA TYR A 174 -0.37 -15.01 10.99
C TYR A 174 -0.53 -16.39 10.36
N LYS A 175 -1.71 -16.96 10.51
CA LYS A 175 -2.15 -18.10 9.72
C LYS A 175 -2.76 -17.60 8.42
N ILE A 176 -2.41 -18.25 7.32
CA ILE A 176 -2.90 -17.89 5.99
C ILE A 176 -4.19 -18.67 5.73
N GLU A 177 -5.30 -17.96 5.58
CA GLU A 177 -6.62 -18.57 5.39
C GLU A 177 -7.42 -17.82 4.32
N LYS A 178 -7.78 -18.52 3.24
CA LYS A 178 -8.67 -18.01 2.17
C LYS A 178 -8.24 -16.63 1.64
N GLY A 179 -6.94 -16.41 1.40
CA GLY A 179 -6.40 -15.15 0.90
C GLY A 179 -6.34 -14.01 1.93
N ALA A 180 -6.51 -14.32 3.21
CA ALA A 180 -6.38 -13.40 4.32
C ALA A 180 -5.34 -13.89 5.34
N LEU A 181 -4.85 -12.96 6.15
CA LEU A 181 -3.91 -13.21 7.23
C LEU A 181 -4.66 -13.13 8.57
N LYS A 182 -4.80 -14.26 9.24
CA LYS A 182 -5.48 -14.38 10.54
C LYS A 182 -4.46 -14.36 11.65
N PHE A 183 -4.60 -13.44 12.58
CA PHE A 183 -3.74 -13.34 13.75
C PHE A 183 -3.76 -14.66 14.52
N GLU A 184 -2.61 -15.30 14.64
CA GLU A 184 -2.47 -16.53 15.39
C GLU A 184 -1.84 -16.24 16.76
N ARG A 185 -0.73 -15.50 16.75
CA ARG A 185 0.09 -15.33 17.95
C ARG A 185 1.00 -14.11 17.88
N LYS A 186 1.31 -13.51 19.03
CA LYS A 186 2.37 -12.52 19.21
C LYS A 186 3.33 -12.94 20.32
N VAL A 187 4.63 -12.86 20.07
CA VAL A 187 5.68 -13.04 21.07
C VAL A 187 6.49 -11.77 21.15
N VAL A 188 6.63 -11.20 22.35
CA VAL A 188 7.33 -9.93 22.59
C VAL A 188 8.43 -10.17 23.59
N LYS A 189 9.64 -9.67 23.28
CA LYS A 189 10.74 -9.51 24.22
C LYS A 189 10.98 -8.02 24.41
N THR A 190 11.08 -7.58 25.67
CA THR A 190 11.43 -6.21 26.03
C THR A 190 12.70 -6.24 26.84
N ILE A 191 13.67 -5.41 26.45
CA ILE A 191 14.89 -5.15 27.23
C ILE A 191 14.77 -3.71 27.73
N ASP A 192 14.78 -3.55 29.03
CA ASP A 192 14.82 -2.27 29.73
C ASP A 192 16.22 -2.13 30.35
N TRP A 193 17.02 -1.21 29.79
CA TRP A 193 18.42 -1.04 30.17
C TRP A 193 18.55 -0.31 31.51
N GLU A 194 17.68 0.66 31.79
CA GLU A 194 17.66 1.38 33.06
C GLU A 194 17.31 0.45 34.22
N ALA A 195 16.29 -0.39 34.03
CA ALA A 195 15.89 -1.37 35.04
C ALA A 195 16.75 -2.64 35.02
N SER A 196 17.72 -2.76 34.10
CA SER A 196 18.50 -3.99 33.86
C SER A 196 17.63 -5.24 33.76
N LYS A 197 16.47 -5.12 33.09
CA LYS A 197 15.39 -6.11 33.12
C LYS A 197 15.02 -6.57 31.71
N THR A 198 14.96 -7.89 31.53
CA THR A 198 14.36 -8.48 30.33
C THR A 198 13.02 -9.12 30.67
N THR A 199 11.98 -8.81 29.91
CA THR A 199 10.64 -9.38 30.08
C THR A 199 10.11 -9.97 28.78
N TYR A 200 9.14 -10.87 28.91
CA TYR A 200 8.51 -11.55 27.77
C TYR A 200 6.99 -11.52 27.90
N LYS A 201 6.32 -11.36 26.76
CA LYS A 201 4.87 -11.51 26.64
C LYS A 201 4.52 -12.46 25.50
N ILE A 202 3.47 -13.25 25.70
CA ILE A 202 2.85 -14.09 24.67
C ILE A 202 1.38 -13.69 24.61
N ASN A 203 0.91 -13.25 23.44
CA ASN A 203 -0.44 -12.70 23.25
C ASN A 203 -0.77 -11.66 24.33
N GLU A 204 0.13 -10.70 24.54
CA GLU A 204 0.05 -9.60 25.51
C GLU A 204 0.11 -10.02 26.99
N LYS A 205 0.06 -11.32 27.31
CA LYS A 205 0.20 -11.84 28.68
C LYS A 205 1.66 -12.04 29.05
N ALA A 206 2.06 -11.54 30.22
CA ALA A 206 3.39 -11.76 30.76
C ALA A 206 3.64 -13.25 31.01
N VAL A 207 4.85 -13.72 30.68
CA VAL A 207 5.29 -15.09 30.95
C VAL A 207 6.64 -15.06 31.66
N ASN A 208 6.99 -16.16 32.34
CA ASN A 208 8.30 -16.26 32.98
C ASN A 208 9.43 -16.22 31.92
N ALA A 209 10.62 -15.79 32.35
CA ALA A 209 11.75 -15.55 31.46
C ALA A 209 12.21 -16.81 30.70
N THR A 210 12.19 -17.98 31.34
CA THR A 210 12.62 -19.25 30.72
C THR A 210 11.70 -19.66 29.57
N THR A 211 10.38 -19.65 29.81
CA THR A 211 9.37 -19.95 28.78
C THR A 211 9.42 -18.92 27.66
N GLY A 212 9.44 -17.62 28.01
CA GLY A 212 9.47 -16.54 27.04
C GLY A 212 10.70 -16.61 26.12
N LYS A 213 11.90 -16.79 26.70
CA LYS A 213 13.16 -16.94 25.96
C LYS A 213 13.11 -18.12 24.99
N LYS A 214 12.66 -19.29 25.44
CA LYS A 214 12.57 -20.50 24.60
C LYS A 214 11.65 -20.28 23.40
N GLU A 215 10.47 -19.71 23.62
CA GLU A 215 9.50 -19.44 22.54
C GLU A 215 10.04 -18.39 21.56
N PHE A 216 10.67 -17.33 22.08
CA PHE A 216 11.27 -16.27 21.26
C PHE A 216 12.43 -16.80 20.39
N GLU A 217 13.34 -17.58 20.96
CA GLU A 217 14.48 -18.17 20.23
C GLU A 217 14.05 -19.22 19.19
N LYS A 218 12.93 -19.92 19.41
CA LYS A 218 12.38 -20.86 18.43
C LYS A 218 12.05 -20.16 17.11
N LEU A 219 11.58 -18.92 17.14
CA LEU A 219 11.09 -18.20 15.96
C LEU A 219 12.19 -17.79 14.98
N PHE A 220 13.45 -17.70 15.44
CA PHE A 220 14.60 -17.49 14.55
C PHE A 220 15.06 -18.77 13.83
N LYS A 221 14.61 -19.93 14.30
CA LYS A 221 14.98 -21.23 13.75
C LYS A 221 14.01 -21.60 12.63
N ASP A 222 14.46 -22.44 11.71
CA ASP A 222 13.62 -23.05 10.68
C ASP A 222 12.93 -22.08 9.71
N ILE A 223 13.59 -20.97 9.38
CA ILE A 223 13.20 -20.09 8.27
C ILE A 223 13.19 -20.91 6.97
N ASP A 224 12.09 -20.88 6.23
CA ASP A 224 11.99 -21.44 4.89
C ASP A 224 12.39 -20.38 3.86
N LYS A 225 11.64 -19.27 3.78
CA LYS A 225 11.96 -18.13 2.89
C LYS A 225 11.92 -16.79 3.62
N MET A 226 12.95 -15.98 3.39
CA MET A 226 12.99 -14.57 3.73
C MET A 226 12.38 -13.76 2.59
N ILE A 227 11.15 -13.31 2.78
CA ILE A 227 10.37 -12.60 1.75
C ILE A 227 10.86 -11.16 1.66
N MET A 228 10.89 -10.44 2.78
CA MET A 228 11.39 -9.07 2.87
C MET A 228 12.03 -8.79 4.22
N TYR A 229 13.00 -7.89 4.26
CA TYR A 229 13.65 -7.45 5.49
C TYR A 229 14.37 -6.13 5.27
N SER A 230 14.50 -5.32 6.32
CA SER A 230 15.37 -4.14 6.31
C SER A 230 16.84 -4.58 6.36
N THR A 231 17.75 -3.94 5.62
CA THR A 231 19.15 -4.39 5.54
C THR A 231 20.08 -3.56 6.38
N ASN A 232 20.27 -3.99 7.61
CA ASN A 232 21.56 -3.85 8.25
C ASN A 232 22.22 -5.24 8.24
N ARG A 233 22.59 -5.75 7.05
CA ARG A 233 22.77 -7.20 6.78
C ARG A 233 23.77 -7.94 7.67
N ASP A 234 24.64 -7.23 8.39
CA ASP A 234 25.54 -7.82 9.40
C ASP A 234 24.92 -7.92 10.82
N ASN A 235 23.71 -7.39 11.01
CA ASN A 235 22.99 -7.38 12.28
C ASN A 235 21.85 -8.40 12.35
N PHE A 236 21.26 -8.85 11.23
CA PHE A 236 20.24 -9.91 11.26
C PHE A 236 20.79 -11.25 11.78
N SER A 237 22.03 -11.59 11.40
CA SER A 237 22.73 -12.75 11.95
C SER A 237 22.94 -12.62 13.47
N LYS A 238 23.27 -11.42 13.96
CA LYS A 238 23.39 -11.12 15.41
C LYS A 238 22.05 -11.18 16.14
N LEU A 239 20.95 -10.85 15.47
CA LEU A 239 19.60 -11.02 15.99
C LEU A 239 19.18 -12.50 16.06
N GLY A 240 19.88 -13.39 15.34
CA GLY A 240 19.65 -14.83 15.33
C GLY A 240 19.10 -15.38 14.01
N PHE A 241 18.82 -14.53 13.02
CA PHE A 241 18.36 -14.96 11.71
C PHE A 241 19.48 -15.66 10.94
N LYS A 242 19.25 -16.92 10.57
CA LYS A 242 20.18 -17.72 9.75
C LYS A 242 19.45 -18.21 8.50
N PHE A 243 19.82 -17.65 7.35
CA PHE A 243 19.26 -18.03 6.05
C PHE A 243 20.31 -17.90 4.93
N THR A 244 20.12 -18.66 3.86
CA THR A 244 21.00 -18.67 2.69
C THR A 244 20.53 -17.67 1.62
N LYS A 245 21.39 -17.36 0.65
CA LYS A 245 21.02 -16.52 -0.49
C LYS A 245 19.84 -17.08 -1.29
N ALA A 246 19.70 -18.41 -1.37
CA ALA A 246 18.58 -19.07 -2.05
C ALA A 246 17.23 -18.91 -1.32
N GLN A 247 17.26 -18.43 -0.08
CA GLN A 247 16.07 -18.13 0.72
C GLN A 247 15.71 -16.64 0.69
N ASP A 248 16.51 -15.76 0.07
CA ASP A 248 16.23 -14.32 -0.04
C ASP A 248 15.42 -14.02 -1.31
N MET A 249 14.17 -13.61 -1.14
CA MET A 249 13.23 -13.37 -2.25
C MET A 249 13.17 -11.90 -2.69
N ARG A 250 14.00 -11.02 -2.11
CA ARG A 250 13.88 -9.58 -2.35
C ARG A 250 14.40 -9.17 -3.71
N MET A 251 13.68 -8.24 -4.30
CA MET A 251 13.88 -7.72 -5.64
C MET A 251 13.87 -6.19 -5.60
N THR A 252 14.68 -5.59 -6.46
CA THR A 252 14.47 -4.21 -6.91
C THR A 252 13.16 -4.11 -7.68
N LEU A 253 12.60 -2.90 -7.77
CA LEU A 253 11.41 -2.65 -8.59
C LEU A 253 11.63 -3.07 -10.06
N ALA A 254 12.82 -2.82 -10.61
CA ALA A 254 13.16 -3.18 -11.98
C ALA A 254 13.22 -4.70 -12.21
N GLU A 255 13.86 -5.44 -11.29
CA GLU A 255 13.90 -6.91 -11.34
C GLU A 255 12.47 -7.49 -11.28
N ALA A 256 11.60 -6.94 -10.41
CA ALA A 256 10.22 -7.40 -10.27
C ALA A 256 9.38 -7.14 -11.54
N LYS A 257 9.47 -5.95 -12.14
CA LYS A 257 8.79 -5.66 -13.41
C LYS A 257 9.27 -6.56 -14.54
N LYS A 258 10.57 -6.87 -14.57
CA LYS A 258 11.14 -7.82 -15.53
C LYS A 258 10.61 -9.24 -15.32
N SER A 259 10.55 -9.73 -14.08
CA SER A 259 10.04 -11.10 -13.82
C SER A 259 8.56 -11.27 -14.18
N LEU A 260 7.76 -10.21 -14.01
CA LEU A 260 6.33 -10.20 -14.38
C LEU A 260 6.09 -10.12 -15.89
N THR A 261 7.05 -9.62 -16.67
CA THR A 261 6.93 -9.48 -18.14
C THR A 261 7.57 -10.63 -18.91
N THR A 262 8.56 -11.31 -18.34
CA THR A 262 9.33 -12.38 -18.99
C THR A 262 8.69 -13.77 -18.92
N LYS A 263 7.65 -13.99 -18.10
CA LYS A 263 6.92 -15.26 -18.07
C LYS A 263 5.90 -15.35 -19.22
N LYS A 264 6.39 -15.50 -20.46
CA LYS A 264 5.61 -16.14 -21.53
C LYS A 264 5.65 -17.65 -21.28
N SER A 265 4.48 -18.25 -21.06
CA SER A 265 4.30 -19.70 -21.07
C SER A 265 4.93 -20.31 -22.34
N VAL A 266 5.83 -21.29 -22.16
CA VAL A 266 6.35 -22.12 -23.25
C VAL A 266 5.41 -23.30 -23.44
N SER A 267 4.67 -23.33 -24.55
CA SER A 267 4.36 -24.51 -25.41
C SER A 267 3.14 -24.24 -26.32
N PRO A 268 2.94 -24.96 -27.44
CA PRO A 268 3.80 -25.15 -28.62
C PRO A 268 3.21 -24.47 -29.88
N LYS A 269 4.06 -24.28 -30.90
CA LYS A 269 3.75 -23.74 -32.23
C LYS A 269 2.38 -24.20 -32.78
N LYS A 270 1.52 -23.23 -33.11
CA LYS A 270 0.59 -23.33 -34.25
C LYS A 270 0.52 -22.00 -34.99
N SER A 271 0.81 -22.08 -36.28
CA SER A 271 0.76 -21.04 -37.30
C SER A 271 -0.67 -20.59 -37.60
N VAL A 272 -0.94 -19.29 -37.69
CA VAL A 272 -1.89 -18.64 -38.64
C VAL A 272 -1.49 -17.15 -38.70
N THR A 273 -0.90 -16.67 -39.80
CA THR A 273 -1.53 -15.91 -40.91
C THR A 273 -2.16 -14.57 -40.51
N ALA A 274 -1.66 -13.51 -41.12
CA ALA A 274 -2.06 -12.12 -40.93
C ALA A 274 -3.50 -11.85 -41.40
N SER A 275 -4.23 -10.96 -40.71
CA SER A 275 -5.09 -9.98 -41.38
C SER A 275 -5.44 -8.77 -40.50
N ASN A 276 -5.15 -7.62 -41.08
CA ASN A 276 -5.77 -6.29 -41.05
C ASN A 276 -6.25 -5.58 -39.77
N LYS A 277 -5.65 -4.40 -39.64
CA LYS A 277 -6.14 -3.17 -39.00
C LYS A 277 -7.53 -2.78 -39.51
N ASN A 278 -8.39 -2.35 -38.58
CA ASN A 278 -9.13 -1.11 -38.71
C ASN A 278 -9.54 -0.64 -37.30
N SER A 279 -9.10 0.57 -36.93
CA SER A 279 -9.54 1.28 -35.74
C SER A 279 -10.29 2.51 -36.20
N ASP A 280 -11.61 2.49 -36.06
CA ASP A 280 -12.48 3.63 -36.34
C ASP A 280 -12.37 4.69 -35.24
N LYS A 281 -12.35 5.94 -35.71
CA LYS A 281 -12.49 7.17 -34.93
C LYS A 281 -13.86 7.22 -34.27
N LEU A 282 -13.94 7.61 -32.99
CA LEU A 282 -15.18 8.16 -32.43
C LEU A 282 -14.94 9.41 -31.54
N ASN A 283 -15.50 10.52 -32.04
CA ASN A 283 -16.18 11.67 -31.42
C ASN A 283 -15.69 12.26 -30.09
N LYS A 284 -15.28 13.54 -30.14
CA LYS A 284 -14.78 14.35 -29.01
C LYS A 284 -15.66 15.56 -28.60
N SER A 285 -16.82 15.81 -29.21
CA SER A 285 -17.52 17.10 -29.02
C SER A 285 -18.89 17.07 -28.31
N ALA A 286 -19.50 15.90 -28.05
CA ALA A 286 -20.81 15.84 -27.40
C ALA A 286 -20.73 15.77 -25.85
N ASP A 287 -19.66 15.20 -25.28
CA ASP A 287 -19.54 14.96 -23.82
C ASP A 287 -19.12 16.19 -22.99
N THR A 288 -18.55 17.23 -23.60
CA THR A 288 -17.97 18.37 -22.85
C THR A 288 -19.01 19.36 -22.32
N GLN A 289 -20.14 19.52 -22.99
CA GLN A 289 -21.16 20.50 -22.60
C GLN A 289 -21.98 20.09 -21.38
N ASP A 290 -22.14 18.78 -21.11
CA ASP A 290 -22.96 18.32 -19.99
C ASP A 290 -22.21 18.27 -18.67
N VAL A 291 -20.92 17.91 -18.68
CA VAL A 291 -20.07 17.97 -17.47
C VAL A 291 -19.81 19.41 -17.03
N ALA A 292 -19.64 20.34 -17.98
CA ALA A 292 -19.49 21.76 -17.72
C ALA A 292 -20.71 22.36 -16.99
N LYS A 293 -21.93 21.90 -17.30
CA LYS A 293 -23.15 22.28 -16.58
C LYS A 293 -23.18 21.72 -15.16
N LEU A 294 -22.69 20.49 -14.95
CA LEU A 294 -22.67 19.83 -13.65
C LEU A 294 -21.67 20.42 -12.65
N LEU A 295 -20.64 21.12 -13.15
CA LEU A 295 -19.61 21.79 -12.35
C LEU A 295 -19.84 23.29 -12.14
N GLN A 296 -20.88 23.85 -12.76
CA GLN A 296 -21.12 25.28 -12.77
C GLN A 296 -21.42 25.81 -11.36
N ASN A 297 -20.68 26.84 -10.94
CA ASN A 297 -20.85 27.56 -9.68
C ASN A 297 -20.71 26.68 -8.43
N LYS A 298 -20.01 25.54 -8.56
CA LYS A 298 -19.68 24.71 -7.42
C LYS A 298 -18.42 25.22 -6.74
N LYS A 299 -18.51 25.36 -5.43
CA LYS A 299 -17.36 25.56 -4.56
C LYS A 299 -16.80 24.21 -4.19
N PHE A 300 -15.49 24.12 -4.23
CA PHE A 300 -14.71 22.93 -3.94
C PHE A 300 -13.78 23.25 -2.80
N PHE A 301 -13.74 22.39 -1.79
CA PHE A 301 -12.84 22.57 -0.67
C PHE A 301 -12.07 21.30 -0.35
N ASN A 302 -10.91 21.47 0.28
CA ASN A 302 -10.18 20.40 0.95
C ASN A 302 -9.51 20.95 2.21
N GLN A 303 -9.45 20.10 3.24
CA GLN A 303 -8.60 20.34 4.40
C GLN A 303 -7.33 19.48 4.29
N ALA A 304 -6.22 20.11 3.90
CA ALA A 304 -4.94 19.45 3.67
C ALA A 304 -4.20 19.08 4.97
N GLY A 305 -4.75 19.48 6.12
CA GLY A 305 -4.25 19.25 7.47
C GLY A 305 -5.10 20.02 8.50
N PRO A 306 -4.85 19.87 9.81
CA PRO A 306 -5.70 20.47 10.84
C PRO A 306 -5.89 21.98 10.73
N ARG A 307 -5.04 22.69 9.98
CA ARG A 307 -5.16 24.14 9.72
C ARG A 307 -4.75 24.57 8.30
N ASP A 308 -4.89 23.68 7.30
CA ASP A 308 -4.69 24.02 5.89
C ASP A 308 -5.98 23.79 5.11
N ILE A 309 -6.53 24.84 4.49
CA ILE A 309 -7.81 24.84 3.77
C ILE A 309 -7.59 25.42 2.37
N VAL A 310 -7.91 24.63 1.36
CA VAL A 310 -7.93 25.07 -0.04
C VAL A 310 -9.36 25.22 -0.50
N ASN A 311 -9.76 26.42 -0.91
CA ASN A 311 -11.04 26.72 -1.52
C ASN A 311 -10.87 27.03 -3.02
N MET A 312 -11.75 26.50 -3.84
CA MET A 312 -11.72 26.67 -5.29
C MET A 312 -13.14 26.79 -5.84
N GLU A 313 -13.38 27.77 -6.69
CA GLU A 313 -14.65 27.95 -7.39
C GLU A 313 -14.44 27.68 -8.88
N ILE A 314 -15.28 26.80 -9.46
CA ILE A 314 -15.21 26.42 -10.87
C ILE A 314 -16.36 27.06 -11.65
N LYS A 315 -16.00 27.73 -12.74
CA LYS A 315 -16.93 28.36 -13.67
C LYS A 315 -17.37 27.37 -14.74
N LYS A 316 -18.43 27.73 -15.46
CA LYS A 316 -19.02 26.91 -16.54
C LYS A 316 -18.01 26.48 -17.62
N ASP A 317 -17.02 27.31 -17.92
CA ASP A 317 -16.00 27.00 -18.93
C ASP A 317 -14.82 26.17 -18.36
N LEU A 318 -14.97 25.62 -17.15
CA LEU A 318 -13.95 24.91 -16.37
C LEU A 318 -12.75 25.77 -15.97
N SER A 319 -12.81 27.09 -16.14
CA SER A 319 -11.88 28.00 -15.46
C SER A 319 -12.20 28.05 -13.97
N PHE A 320 -11.18 28.27 -13.15
CA PHE A 320 -11.35 28.31 -11.70
C PHE A 320 -10.47 29.37 -11.06
N SER A 321 -10.88 29.79 -9.87
CA SER A 321 -10.11 30.64 -8.97
C SER A 321 -10.23 30.12 -7.55
N GLY A 322 -9.19 30.30 -6.75
CA GLY A 322 -9.19 29.78 -5.39
C GLY A 322 -8.18 30.45 -4.48
N VAL A 323 -8.28 30.08 -3.21
CA VAL A 323 -7.41 30.54 -2.13
C VAL A 323 -6.99 29.34 -1.32
N ASN A 324 -5.68 29.22 -1.11
CA ASN A 324 -5.07 28.29 -0.16
C ASN A 324 -4.73 29.07 1.12
N ASN A 325 -5.18 28.59 2.28
CA ASN A 325 -4.86 29.17 3.59
C ASN A 325 -4.26 28.10 4.49
N ALA A 326 -3.00 28.24 4.87
CA ALA A 326 -2.31 27.29 5.73
C ALA A 326 -1.76 27.99 6.98
N HIS A 327 -1.94 27.38 8.15
CA HIS A 327 -1.35 27.85 9.40
C HIS A 327 -0.33 26.85 9.93
N HIS A 328 0.88 27.34 10.25
CA HIS A 328 1.98 26.58 10.83
C HIS A 328 2.43 27.22 12.15
N MET A 329 2.82 26.39 13.13
CA MET A 329 3.36 26.88 14.40
C MET A 329 4.79 26.37 14.54
N ASP A 330 5.75 27.27 14.67
CA ASP A 330 7.12 26.88 15.03
C ASP A 330 7.20 26.74 16.55
N SER A 331 7.24 25.49 17.00
CA SER A 331 7.27 25.13 18.42
C SER A 331 8.55 25.56 19.15
N LYS A 332 9.61 25.95 18.42
CA LYS A 332 10.89 26.36 19.02
C LYS A 332 10.96 27.83 19.38
N ILE A 333 10.20 28.68 18.67
CA ILE A 333 10.22 30.14 18.85
C ILE A 333 8.85 30.72 19.21
N VAL A 334 7.83 29.87 19.41
CA VAL A 334 6.44 30.27 19.74
C VAL A 334 5.93 31.32 18.74
N LEU A 335 6.23 31.12 17.46
CA LEU A 335 5.78 32.00 16.38
C LEU A 335 4.74 31.27 15.52
N SER A 336 3.63 31.94 15.25
CA SER A 336 2.64 31.48 14.30
C SER A 336 2.95 31.99 12.90
N TYR A 337 2.77 31.15 11.88
CA TYR A 337 2.88 31.50 10.49
C TYR A 337 1.56 31.24 9.79
N GLU A 338 1.06 32.25 9.09
CA GLU A 338 -0.10 32.15 8.20
C GLU A 338 0.37 32.33 6.76
N TYR A 339 0.15 31.32 5.93
CA TYR A 339 0.46 31.35 4.51
C TYR A 339 -0.83 31.43 3.70
N GLN A 340 -0.84 32.32 2.71
CA GLN A 340 -1.93 32.39 1.74
C GLN A 340 -1.39 32.26 0.32
N SER A 341 -2.14 31.58 -0.55
CA SER A 341 -1.90 31.62 -1.99
C SER A 341 -3.20 31.81 -2.75
N ASN A 342 -3.29 32.87 -3.53
CA ASN A 342 -4.40 33.10 -4.46
C ASN A 342 -4.03 32.50 -5.81
N PHE A 343 -4.92 31.74 -6.43
CA PHE A 343 -4.61 31.06 -7.69
C PHE A 343 -5.78 31.09 -8.65
N LYS A 344 -5.47 30.90 -9.93
CA LYS A 344 -6.46 30.69 -10.99
C LYS A 344 -5.94 29.69 -12.01
N GLY A 345 -6.85 28.98 -12.65
CA GLY A 345 -6.49 28.01 -13.67
C GLY A 345 -7.67 27.62 -14.54
N LYS A 346 -7.47 26.58 -15.36
CA LYS A 346 -8.50 26.02 -16.23
C LYS A 346 -8.27 24.53 -16.44
N PHE A 347 -9.34 23.77 -16.29
CA PHE A 347 -9.36 22.37 -16.69
C PHE A 347 -9.91 22.20 -18.11
N GLU A 348 -9.53 21.09 -18.72
CA GLU A 348 -10.12 20.54 -19.94
C GLU A 348 -10.50 19.08 -19.65
N ILE A 349 -11.60 18.60 -20.24
CA ILE A 349 -11.96 17.19 -20.17
C ILE A 349 -11.09 16.44 -21.18
N ALA A 350 -10.16 15.64 -20.68
CA ALA A 350 -9.26 14.87 -21.52
C ALA A 350 -9.96 13.64 -22.12
N GLU A 351 -10.77 12.96 -21.31
CA GLU A 351 -11.40 11.68 -21.64
C GLU A 351 -12.58 11.41 -20.69
N LYS A 352 -13.70 10.90 -21.23
CA LYS A 352 -14.78 10.28 -20.45
C LYS A 352 -14.42 8.82 -20.21
N ILE A 353 -14.35 8.40 -18.95
CA ILE A 353 -14.06 7.02 -18.57
C ILE A 353 -15.35 6.21 -18.49
N ASP A 354 -16.36 6.78 -17.83
CA ASP A 354 -17.71 6.25 -17.73
C ASP A 354 -18.69 7.38 -17.40
N ASP A 355 -19.96 7.07 -17.18
CA ASP A 355 -21.00 8.06 -16.92
C ASP A 355 -20.77 8.89 -15.65
N TYR A 356 -19.95 8.39 -14.71
CA TYR A 356 -19.67 9.06 -13.44
C TYR A 356 -18.20 9.52 -13.30
N THR A 357 -17.34 9.28 -14.29
CA THR A 357 -15.89 9.47 -14.16
C THR A 357 -15.27 10.07 -15.41
N TYR A 358 -14.49 11.13 -15.22
CA TYR A 358 -13.78 11.83 -16.30
C TYR A 358 -12.33 12.07 -15.93
N ASN A 359 -11.42 11.95 -16.89
CA ASN A 359 -10.06 12.47 -16.75
C ASN A 359 -10.07 13.96 -17.10
N LEU A 360 -9.52 14.77 -16.20
CA LEU A 360 -9.31 16.19 -16.38
C LEU A 360 -7.83 16.48 -16.62
N LYS A 361 -7.57 17.43 -17.51
CA LYS A 361 -6.24 17.99 -17.78
C LYS A 361 -6.20 19.43 -17.30
N LEU A 362 -5.19 19.79 -16.51
CA LEU A 362 -4.93 21.18 -16.13
C LEU A 362 -4.21 21.90 -17.28
N VAL A 363 -4.91 22.81 -17.96
CA VAL A 363 -4.40 23.48 -19.18
C VAL A 363 -3.90 24.90 -18.92
N ASP A 364 -4.41 25.57 -17.88
CA ASP A 364 -3.87 26.82 -17.36
C ASP A 364 -3.79 26.74 -15.83
N PHE A 365 -2.74 27.31 -15.25
CA PHE A 365 -2.59 27.46 -13.81
C PHE A 365 -1.56 28.53 -13.49
N LYS A 366 -1.93 29.46 -12.62
CA LYS A 366 -1.06 30.54 -12.15
C LYS A 366 -1.45 31.00 -10.75
N ILE A 367 -0.44 31.45 -10.04
CA ILE A 367 -0.59 32.11 -8.75
C ILE A 367 -0.75 33.61 -9.01
N VAL A 368 -1.69 34.23 -8.29
CA VAL A 368 -2.17 35.61 -8.45
C VAL A 368 -2.19 36.32 -7.11
N ASN A 369 -1.16 36.12 -6.32
CA ASN A 369 -0.96 36.82 -5.06
C ASN A 369 -0.93 38.34 -5.29
N PRO A 370 -1.54 39.14 -4.41
CA PRO A 370 -1.40 40.59 -4.48
C PRO A 370 0.05 40.98 -4.18
N LYS A 371 0.51 42.07 -4.79
CA LYS A 371 1.89 42.56 -4.62
C LYS A 371 2.15 43.18 -3.25
N GLU A 372 1.08 43.59 -2.56
CA GLU A 372 1.13 44.22 -1.25
C GLU A 372 0.18 43.50 -0.29
N ILE A 373 0.63 43.30 0.95
CA ILE A 373 -0.19 42.72 2.02
C ILE A 373 -1.03 43.85 2.64
N PRO A 374 -2.37 43.80 2.61
CA PRO A 374 -3.19 44.87 3.16
C PRO A 374 -3.01 44.97 4.69
N LYS A 375 -3.10 46.19 5.23
CA LYS A 375 -2.87 46.45 6.67
C LYS A 375 -3.85 45.70 7.59
N GLU A 376 -5.09 45.51 7.15
CA GLU A 376 -6.15 44.78 7.87
C GLU A 376 -5.89 43.27 7.99
N TYR A 377 -4.99 42.71 7.16
CA TYR A 377 -4.62 41.30 7.17
C TYR A 377 -3.39 40.99 8.06
N ARG A 378 -2.77 41.99 8.70
CA ARG A 378 -1.74 41.72 9.72
C ARG A 378 -2.43 41.26 11.00
N ASN A 379 -2.41 39.96 11.26
CA ASN A 379 -2.74 39.45 12.57
C ASN A 379 -1.67 39.92 13.59
N ASN A 380 -2.09 40.15 14.83
CA ASN A 380 -1.32 40.42 16.07
C ASN A 380 0.21 40.14 16.09
N LYS A 381 0.95 40.84 16.99
CA LYS A 381 2.44 40.93 17.03
C LYS A 381 3.24 39.61 17.03
N ASP A 382 2.61 38.47 17.27
CA ASP A 382 3.23 37.14 17.37
C ASP A 382 2.94 36.21 16.16
N THR A 383 2.26 36.72 15.12
CA THR A 383 1.93 35.99 13.89
C THR A 383 2.59 36.62 12.66
N LYS A 384 3.36 35.85 11.89
CA LYS A 384 3.91 36.26 10.59
C LYS A 384 2.99 35.79 9.46
N PHE A 385 2.54 36.72 8.62
CA PHE A 385 1.74 36.42 7.43
C PHE A 385 2.58 36.54 6.16
N GLU A 386 2.41 35.60 5.21
CA GLU A 386 3.15 35.59 3.95
C GLU A 386 2.31 35.05 2.78
N TYR A 387 2.38 35.71 1.63
CA TYR A 387 1.89 35.15 0.37
C TYR A 387 2.92 34.19 -0.21
N VAL A 388 2.50 32.98 -0.57
CA VAL A 388 3.39 31.93 -1.09
C VAL A 388 3.05 31.55 -2.52
N ASP A 389 4.10 31.21 -3.28
CA ASP A 389 3.99 30.75 -4.66
C ASP A 389 3.81 29.21 -4.75
N GLU A 390 3.09 28.63 -3.79
CA GLU A 390 2.70 27.22 -3.79
C GLU A 390 1.25 27.04 -3.34
N VAL A 391 0.56 26.07 -3.95
CA VAL A 391 -0.81 25.68 -3.62
C VAL A 391 -0.85 24.19 -3.32
N SER A 392 -1.36 23.83 -2.13
CA SER A 392 -1.60 22.44 -1.75
C SER A 392 -2.52 21.76 -2.77
N GLY A 393 -2.08 20.63 -3.32
CA GLY A 393 -2.91 19.79 -4.18
C GLY A 393 -3.11 20.25 -5.63
N ILE A 394 -2.44 21.32 -6.10
CA ILE A 394 -2.44 21.71 -7.53
C ILE A 394 -1.04 22.13 -7.98
N LYS A 395 -0.46 21.39 -8.93
CA LYS A 395 0.81 21.73 -9.60
C LYS A 395 0.69 21.55 -11.11
N LYS A 396 1.46 22.35 -11.85
CA LYS A 396 1.49 22.25 -13.32
C LYS A 396 1.98 20.86 -13.73
N GLY A 397 1.23 20.20 -14.62
CA GLY A 397 1.54 18.84 -15.09
C GLY A 397 0.86 17.73 -14.28
N ASP A 398 0.14 18.07 -13.21
CA ASP A 398 -0.65 17.10 -12.48
C ASP A 398 -1.82 16.55 -13.31
N LYS A 399 -2.16 15.31 -13.00
CA LYS A 399 -3.31 14.59 -13.55
C LYS A 399 -4.48 14.66 -12.59
N PHE A 400 -5.66 14.89 -13.14
CA PHE A 400 -6.88 15.05 -12.36
C PHE A 400 -7.96 14.08 -12.86
N LYS A 401 -8.80 13.63 -11.94
CA LYS A 401 -10.03 12.90 -12.21
C LYS A 401 -11.21 13.66 -11.62
N LEU A 402 -12.33 13.65 -12.32
CA LEU A 402 -13.60 14.12 -11.83
C LEU A 402 -14.50 12.92 -11.57
N TYR A 403 -15.04 12.85 -10.37
CA TYR A 403 -16.08 11.89 -10.00
C TYR A 403 -17.40 12.63 -9.78
N LEU A 404 -18.47 12.16 -10.44
CA LEU A 404 -19.83 12.67 -10.28
C LEU A 404 -20.60 11.89 -9.21
N PRO A 405 -21.62 12.50 -8.58
CA PRO A 405 -22.54 11.79 -7.69
C PRO A 405 -23.10 10.52 -8.34
N GLY A 406 -23.13 9.41 -7.61
CA GLY A 406 -23.55 8.10 -8.11
C GLY A 406 -22.40 7.13 -8.41
N ARG A 407 -21.14 7.59 -8.45
CA ARG A 407 -19.97 6.69 -8.53
C ARG A 407 -19.89 5.79 -7.29
N THR A 408 -19.75 4.48 -7.47
CA THR A 408 -19.57 3.54 -6.35
C THR A 408 -18.30 3.88 -5.57
N LYS A 409 -18.42 3.97 -4.23
CA LYS A 409 -17.28 4.25 -3.36
C LYS A 409 -16.18 3.21 -3.54
N SER A 410 -16.53 1.91 -3.65
CA SER A 410 -15.57 0.81 -3.85
C SER A 410 -14.71 0.92 -5.11
N ASP A 411 -15.15 1.72 -6.08
CA ASP A 411 -14.50 1.88 -7.38
C ASP A 411 -13.68 3.18 -7.44
N LEU A 412 -13.56 3.88 -6.30
CA LEU A 412 -12.69 5.02 -6.09
C LEU A 412 -11.28 4.56 -5.76
N GLU A 413 -10.30 5.41 -6.08
CA GLU A 413 -8.93 5.19 -5.66
C GLU A 413 -8.81 5.23 -4.12
N PRO A 414 -8.07 4.30 -3.47
CA PRO A 414 -8.02 4.14 -2.00
C PRO A 414 -7.65 5.40 -1.20
N ALA A 415 -7.05 6.38 -1.87
CA ALA A 415 -6.69 7.67 -1.33
C ALA A 415 -7.84 8.61 -0.97
N LEU A 416 -9.05 8.34 -1.49
CA LEU A 416 -10.25 9.12 -1.22
C LEU A 416 -10.92 8.73 0.12
N TYR A 417 -10.33 7.78 0.86
CA TYR A 417 -10.76 7.31 2.17
C TYR A 417 -9.87 7.91 3.27
N GLY A 418 -10.04 9.21 3.54
CA GLY A 418 -9.41 9.93 4.66
C GLY A 418 -10.43 10.38 5.70
N PRO A 419 -10.01 10.98 6.83
CA PRO A 419 -10.90 11.44 7.90
C PRO A 419 -11.92 12.53 7.48
N MET A 420 -11.75 13.13 6.30
CA MET A 420 -12.77 13.95 5.61
C MET A 420 -13.03 13.49 4.16
N GLY A 421 -12.64 12.27 3.82
CA GLY A 421 -12.81 11.69 2.50
C GLY A 421 -14.24 11.25 2.26
N LEU A 422 -14.58 10.98 1.00
CA LEU A 422 -15.91 10.47 0.60
C LEU A 422 -16.30 9.13 1.25
N GLY A 423 -15.36 8.51 1.99
CA GLY A 423 -15.58 7.31 2.80
C GLY A 423 -15.24 7.48 4.27
N SER A 424 -15.24 8.71 4.84
CA SER A 424 -15.27 8.84 6.29
C SER A 424 -16.65 8.40 6.80
N ASP A 425 -16.71 7.29 7.53
CA ASP A 425 -17.89 6.84 8.29
C ASP A 425 -18.29 7.80 9.43
N ASN A 426 -17.69 9.00 9.50
CA ASN A 426 -18.02 10.03 10.47
C ASN A 426 -19.27 10.85 10.09
N GLY A 427 -19.90 10.57 8.95
CA GLY A 427 -21.24 11.03 8.63
C GLY A 427 -22.09 9.83 8.25
N THR A 428 -23.23 9.70 8.93
CA THR A 428 -24.41 8.82 8.78
C THR A 428 -24.87 8.33 7.38
N SER A 429 -24.11 8.53 6.29
CA SER A 429 -24.46 8.06 4.96
C SER A 429 -24.07 6.58 4.77
N SER A 430 -25.08 5.71 4.85
CA SER A 430 -25.05 4.30 4.42
C SER A 430 -24.92 4.13 2.90
N SER A 431 -24.70 5.21 2.15
CA SER A 431 -24.67 5.18 0.69
C SER A 431 -23.43 4.47 0.16
N LYS A 432 -23.66 3.52 -0.76
CA LYS A 432 -22.61 2.80 -1.51
C LYS A 432 -21.96 3.66 -2.59
N THR A 433 -22.50 4.84 -2.88
CA THR A 433 -22.02 5.75 -3.93
C THR A 433 -21.65 7.11 -3.35
N ILE A 434 -20.80 7.87 -4.04
CA ILE A 434 -20.48 9.23 -3.64
C ILE A 434 -21.68 10.13 -3.90
N GLU A 435 -21.95 11.03 -2.97
CA GLU A 435 -23.08 11.97 -3.06
C GLU A 435 -22.65 13.32 -3.62
N LYS A 436 -21.35 13.62 -3.54
CA LYS A 436 -20.77 14.90 -3.92
C LYS A 436 -19.80 14.75 -5.08
N THR A 437 -19.83 15.75 -5.95
CA THR A 437 -18.87 15.89 -7.03
C THR A 437 -17.46 16.05 -6.45
N THR A 438 -16.48 15.30 -6.95
CA THR A 438 -15.11 15.32 -6.39
C THR A 438 -14.08 15.43 -7.49
N ILE A 439 -13.10 16.33 -7.32
CA ILE A 439 -11.93 16.44 -8.18
C ILE A 439 -10.74 15.83 -7.45
N HIS A 440 -10.17 14.76 -7.99
CA HIS A 440 -9.01 14.09 -7.42
C HIS A 440 -7.78 14.38 -8.26
N ASN A 441 -6.82 15.07 -7.66
CA ASN A 441 -5.45 15.11 -8.15
C ASN A 441 -4.79 13.75 -7.88
N THR A 442 -4.70 12.91 -8.92
CA THR A 442 -4.11 11.57 -8.83
C THR A 442 -2.59 11.60 -8.71
N THR A 443 -1.95 12.73 -9.03
CA THR A 443 -0.48 12.88 -8.98
C THR A 443 0.01 13.22 -7.57
N GLN A 444 -0.75 14.06 -6.87
CA GLN A 444 -0.45 14.49 -5.49
C GLN A 444 -1.28 13.74 -4.44
N ASN A 445 -2.22 12.92 -4.88
CA ASN A 445 -3.11 12.17 -4.01
C ASN A 445 -3.99 13.07 -3.12
N PHE A 446 -4.52 14.12 -3.73
CA PHE A 446 -5.24 15.21 -3.07
C PHE A 446 -6.60 15.38 -3.72
N TYR A 447 -7.67 15.65 -2.98
CA TYR A 447 -9.02 15.71 -3.55
C TYR A 447 -9.78 16.96 -3.12
N PHE A 448 -10.64 17.48 -3.97
CA PHE A 448 -11.51 18.59 -3.64
C PHE A 448 -12.95 18.11 -3.68
N ILE A 449 -13.70 18.36 -2.61
CA ILE A 449 -15.11 17.97 -2.50
C ILE A 449 -15.96 19.19 -2.85
N GLY A 450 -16.89 19.01 -3.80
CA GLY A 450 -17.86 20.02 -4.17
C GLY A 450 -18.93 20.17 -3.08
N GLU A 451 -19.25 21.42 -2.73
CA GLU A 451 -20.40 21.76 -1.88
C GLU A 451 -21.74 21.52 -2.58
#